data_AF-A0A7C6IAQ6-F1
#
_entry.id   AF-A0A7C6IAQ6-F1
#
_cell.length_a   1.000
_cell.length_b   1.000
_cell.length_c   1.000
_cell.angle_alpha   90.00
_cell.angle_beta   90.00
_cell.angle_gamma   90.00
#
_symmetry.space_group_name_H-M   'P 1'
#
loop_
_entity.id
_entity.type
_entity.pdbx_description
1 polymer ?
#
loop_
_entity_poly.entity_id
_entity_poly.type
_entity_poly.pdbx_seq_one_letter_code
_entity_poly.pdbx_strand_id
1 'polypeptide(L)'
;APLQRLDAPGEDGATHREALGGALASLPGLVGGGTDLYQTVLDAYAQVQQSYDPNMVNCVIVISDGANDAVSDLGTEEFLARLRDMVDPSRPVIAVTIGLLDDADPATLADIAEATGGSSHIAHTPEEIVRVFATAIQQRGGA
;
A
#
# COMPACT_ATOMS: atom_id res chain seq x y z
N ALA A 1 -9.00 10.89 1.97
CA ALA A 1 -9.89 11.16 0.82
C ALA A 1 -10.49 9.84 0.36
N PRO A 2 -11.75 9.81 -0.12
CA PRO A 2 -12.32 8.58 -0.69
C PRO A 2 -11.49 8.11 -1.90
N LEU A 3 -11.35 6.79 -2.05
CA LEU A 3 -10.72 6.19 -3.24
C LEU A 3 -11.64 6.41 -4.44
N GLN A 4 -11.15 7.11 -5.47
CA GLN A 4 -11.93 7.48 -6.64
C GLN A 4 -11.10 7.36 -7.92
N ARG A 5 -11.78 7.33 -9.06
CA ARG A 5 -11.10 7.41 -10.36
C ARG A 5 -10.33 8.73 -10.47
N LEU A 6 -9.14 8.69 -11.06
CA LEU A 6 -8.29 9.88 -11.23
C LEU A 6 -8.95 11.01 -12.04
N ASP A 7 -9.87 10.69 -12.94
CA ASP A 7 -10.62 11.64 -13.75
C ASP A 7 -11.96 12.06 -13.13
N ALA A 8 -12.32 11.52 -11.96
CA ALA A 8 -13.54 11.90 -11.28
C ALA A 8 -13.46 13.39 -10.85
N PRO A 9 -14.51 14.18 -11.12
CA PRO A 9 -14.57 15.56 -10.65
C PRO A 9 -14.79 15.58 -9.13
N GLY A 10 -13.97 16.36 -8.43
CA GLY A 10 -14.13 16.69 -7.03
C GLY A 10 -15.15 17.81 -6.82
N GLU A 11 -15.52 18.04 -5.56
CA GLU A 11 -16.54 19.03 -5.16
C GLU A 11 -16.17 20.46 -5.57
N ASP A 12 -14.86 20.76 -5.60
CA ASP A 12 -14.31 22.07 -5.98
C ASP A 12 -14.07 22.22 -7.51
N GLY A 13 -14.48 21.23 -8.31
CA GLY A 13 -14.27 21.20 -9.76
C GLY A 13 -12.90 20.70 -10.22
N ALA A 14 -11.95 20.50 -9.30
CA ALA A 14 -10.67 19.84 -9.57
C ALA A 14 -10.85 18.31 -9.66
N THR A 15 -10.12 17.65 -10.53
CA THR A 15 -10.10 16.19 -10.66
C THR A 15 -9.42 15.52 -9.47
N HIS A 16 -9.75 14.25 -9.21
CA HIS A 16 -9.06 13.46 -8.19
C HIS A 16 -7.53 13.37 -8.44
N ARG A 17 -7.09 13.40 -9.71
CA ARG A 17 -5.66 13.49 -10.08
C ARG A 17 -5.01 14.77 -9.54
N GLU A 18 -5.67 15.92 -9.68
CA GLU A 18 -5.15 17.19 -9.20
C GLU A 18 -5.10 17.23 -7.66
N ALA A 19 -6.13 16.68 -7.01
CA ALA A 19 -6.15 16.52 -5.56
C ALA A 19 -5.02 15.61 -5.06
N LEU A 20 -4.79 14.46 -5.72
CA LEU A 20 -3.68 13.55 -5.41
C LEU A 20 -2.32 14.23 -5.64
N GLY A 21 -2.15 14.98 -6.74
CA GLY A 21 -0.94 15.73 -7.02
C GLY A 21 -0.62 16.76 -5.93
N GLY A 22 -1.64 17.48 -5.44
CA GLY A 22 -1.49 18.41 -4.32
C GLY A 22 -1.09 17.72 -3.01
N ALA A 23 -1.68 16.56 -2.71
CA ALA A 23 -1.32 15.77 -1.54
C ALA A 23 0.12 15.21 -1.62
N LEU A 24 0.54 14.73 -2.79
CA LEU A 24 1.92 14.27 -3.00
C LEU A 24 2.94 15.40 -2.80
N ALA A 25 2.61 16.61 -3.24
CA ALA A 25 3.48 17.77 -3.09
C ALA A 25 3.68 18.22 -1.62
N SER A 26 2.79 17.83 -0.70
CA SER A 26 2.94 18.15 0.73
C SER A 26 3.76 17.12 1.50
N LEU A 27 3.98 15.92 0.95
CA LEU A 27 4.71 14.83 1.62
C LEU A 27 6.10 15.22 2.14
N PRO A 28 6.94 15.99 1.42
CA PRO A 28 8.25 16.40 1.95
C PRO A 28 8.16 17.21 3.26
N GLY A 29 7.05 17.92 3.48
CA GLY A 29 6.80 18.66 4.72
C GLY A 29 6.28 17.82 5.88
N LEU A 30 5.95 16.54 5.63
CA LEU A 30 5.47 15.57 6.62
C LEU A 30 6.56 14.57 7.03
N VAL A 31 7.79 14.77 6.56
CA VAL A 31 8.94 13.92 6.90
C VAL A 31 9.36 14.17 8.35
N GLY A 32 9.18 13.17 9.21
CA GLY A 32 9.59 13.17 10.62
C GLY A 32 8.61 12.41 11.51
N GLY A 33 9.11 11.68 12.51
CA GLY A 33 8.32 10.79 13.38
C GLY A 33 8.82 9.34 13.34
N GLY A 34 8.18 8.45 14.10
CA GLY A 34 8.40 7.01 14.01
C GLY A 34 7.60 6.37 12.87
N THR A 35 7.97 5.17 12.47
CA THR A 35 7.35 4.38 11.39
C THR A 35 6.42 3.33 11.99
N ASP A 36 5.12 3.61 12.08
CA ASP A 36 4.12 2.60 12.45
C ASP A 36 3.61 1.85 11.20
N LEU A 37 4.50 1.03 10.64
CA LEU A 37 4.27 0.29 9.41
C LEU A 37 3.05 -0.63 9.56
N TYR A 38 2.95 -1.37 10.66
CA TYR A 38 1.92 -2.40 10.84
C TYR A 38 0.52 -1.80 10.93
N GLN A 39 0.34 -0.76 11.74
CA GLN A 39 -0.96 -0.10 11.82
C GLN A 39 -1.32 0.57 10.49
N THR A 40 -0.35 1.21 9.82
CA THR A 40 -0.57 1.84 8.51
C THR A 40 -1.04 0.83 7.46
N VAL A 41 -0.45 -0.37 7.43
CA VAL A 41 -0.85 -1.43 6.49
C VAL A 41 -2.26 -1.94 6.79
N LEU A 42 -2.59 -2.16 8.08
CA LEU A 42 -3.94 -2.59 8.46
C LEU A 42 -5.00 -1.55 8.09
N ASP A 43 -4.75 -0.27 8.36
CA ASP A 43 -5.68 0.81 8.05
C ASP A 43 -5.86 0.98 6.53
N ALA A 44 -4.77 0.93 5.77
CA ALA A 44 -4.82 0.99 4.31
C ALA A 44 -5.59 -0.20 3.73
N TYR A 45 -5.34 -1.41 4.22
CA TYR A 45 -6.04 -2.62 3.76
C TYR A 45 -7.53 -2.55 4.08
N ALA A 46 -7.90 -2.14 5.30
CA ALA A 46 -9.29 -1.93 5.69
C ALA A 46 -10.00 -0.90 4.79
N GLN A 47 -9.33 0.21 4.49
CA GLN A 47 -9.87 1.27 3.65
C GLN A 47 -10.14 0.81 2.22
N VAL A 48 -9.19 0.06 1.61
CA VAL A 48 -9.35 -0.50 0.27
C VAL A 48 -10.46 -1.55 0.26
N GLN A 49 -10.51 -2.42 1.26
CA GLN A 49 -11.54 -3.46 1.35
C GLN A 49 -12.95 -2.89 1.55
N GLN A 50 -13.09 -1.82 2.35
CA GLN A 50 -14.37 -1.10 2.51
C GLN A 50 -14.82 -0.42 1.22
N SER A 51 -13.87 0.00 0.39
CA SER A 51 -14.11 0.68 -0.89
C SER A 51 -14.00 -0.28 -2.08
N TYR A 52 -14.12 -1.59 -1.84
CA TYR A 52 -13.89 -2.61 -2.87
C TYR A 52 -14.85 -2.42 -4.06
N ASP A 53 -14.28 -2.37 -5.26
CA ASP A 53 -15.02 -2.34 -6.52
C ASP A 53 -14.61 -3.54 -7.40
N PRO A 54 -15.52 -4.48 -7.72
CA PRO A 54 -15.19 -5.64 -8.54
C PRO A 54 -14.77 -5.29 -9.98
N ASN A 55 -15.02 -4.05 -10.44
CA ASN A 55 -14.62 -3.58 -11.78
C ASN A 55 -13.26 -2.86 -11.78
N MET A 56 -12.60 -2.76 -10.63
CA MET A 56 -11.32 -2.08 -10.45
C MET A 56 -10.27 -3.02 -9.85
N VAL A 57 -9.00 -2.65 -9.99
CA VAL A 57 -7.92 -3.32 -9.29
C VAL A 57 -7.87 -2.80 -7.85
N ASN A 58 -8.17 -3.67 -6.88
CA ASN A 58 -8.13 -3.35 -5.46
C ASN A 58 -6.77 -3.76 -4.88
N CYS A 59 -5.88 -2.81 -4.66
CA CYS A 59 -4.53 -3.07 -4.16
C CYS A 59 -4.06 -2.02 -3.16
N VAL A 60 -3.18 -2.44 -2.26
CA VAL A 60 -2.37 -1.60 -1.38
C VAL A 60 -0.93 -1.74 -1.84
N ILE A 61 -0.27 -0.61 -2.12
CA ILE A 61 1.16 -0.58 -2.45
C ILE A 61 1.88 0.06 -1.27
N VAL A 62 2.74 -0.72 -0.62
CA VAL A 62 3.52 -0.31 0.54
C VAL A 62 4.94 -0.04 0.09
N ILE A 63 5.43 1.17 0.30
CA ILE A 63 6.81 1.55 0.02
C ILE A 63 7.46 1.89 1.36
N SER A 64 8.42 1.07 1.79
CA SER A 64 9.05 1.21 3.11
C SER A 64 10.38 0.46 3.13
N ASP A 65 11.25 0.81 4.06
CA ASP A 65 12.41 0.02 4.48
C ASP A 65 12.01 -1.17 5.38
N GLY A 66 10.72 -1.44 5.61
CA GLY A 66 10.27 -2.58 6.42
C GLY A 66 10.52 -2.43 7.92
N ALA A 67 11.21 -1.38 8.36
CA ALA A 67 11.43 -1.09 9.77
C ALA A 67 10.14 -0.58 10.41
N ASN A 68 9.70 -1.25 11.47
CA ASN A 68 8.59 -0.78 12.29
C ASN A 68 9.16 -0.08 13.54
N ASP A 69 9.40 1.22 13.42
CA ASP A 69 9.73 2.12 14.53
C ASP A 69 8.45 2.49 15.29
N ALA A 70 7.83 1.45 15.86
CA ALA A 70 6.45 1.44 16.30
C ALA A 70 6.17 2.51 17.35
N VAL A 71 5.12 3.30 17.10
CA VAL A 71 4.46 4.10 18.13
C VAL A 71 3.38 3.28 18.85
N SER A 72 2.85 2.24 18.19
CA SER A 72 1.91 1.26 18.73
C SER A 72 2.62 0.00 19.27
N ASP A 73 2.01 -0.67 20.25
CA ASP A 73 2.52 -1.92 20.83
C ASP A 73 2.26 -3.17 19.94
N LEU A 74 2.02 -2.99 18.63
CA LEU A 74 1.64 -4.07 17.73
C LEU A 74 2.87 -4.87 17.28
N GLY A 75 2.95 -6.13 17.68
CA GLY A 75 4.00 -7.06 17.25
C GLY A 75 3.74 -7.70 15.88
N THR A 76 4.79 -8.22 15.24
CA THR A 76 4.74 -8.84 13.90
C THR A 76 3.74 -9.98 13.81
N GLU A 77 3.72 -10.88 14.80
CA GLU A 77 2.83 -12.05 14.80
C GLU A 77 1.35 -11.64 14.90
N GLU A 78 1.03 -10.70 15.78
CA GLU A 78 -0.32 -10.17 15.94
C GLU A 78 -0.76 -9.42 14.70
N PHE A 79 0.12 -8.60 14.13
CA PHE A 79 -0.12 -7.91 12.87
C PHE A 79 -0.45 -8.89 11.73
N LEU A 80 0.38 -9.91 11.51
CA LEU A 80 0.15 -10.89 10.44
C LEU A 80 -1.12 -11.71 10.68
N ALA A 81 -1.46 -12.03 11.93
CA ALA A 81 -2.72 -12.69 12.28
C ALA A 81 -3.92 -11.81 11.90
N ARG A 82 -3.91 -10.53 12.30
CA ARG A 82 -4.96 -9.58 11.95
C ARG A 82 -5.09 -9.39 10.43
N LEU A 83 -3.97 -9.25 9.73
CA LEU A 83 -3.97 -9.08 8.28
C LEU A 83 -4.59 -10.30 7.58
N ARG A 84 -4.24 -11.53 7.99
CA ARG A 84 -4.82 -12.77 7.44
C ARG A 84 -6.31 -12.88 7.73
N ASP A 85 -6.76 -12.51 8.93
CA ASP A 85 -8.18 -12.51 9.30
C ASP A 85 -9.00 -11.49 8.48
N MET A 86 -8.36 -10.42 8.00
CA MET A 86 -9.00 -9.46 7.10
C MET A 86 -9.11 -9.96 5.66
N VAL A 87 -8.41 -11.02 5.26
CA VAL A 87 -8.48 -11.53 3.89
C VAL A 87 -9.85 -12.14 3.63
N ASP A 88 -10.62 -11.48 2.76
CA ASP A 88 -11.95 -11.90 2.33
C ASP A 88 -11.89 -12.39 0.88
N PRO A 89 -12.06 -13.70 0.62
CA PRO A 89 -12.05 -14.25 -0.74
C PRO A 89 -13.13 -13.66 -1.66
N SER A 90 -14.22 -13.12 -1.11
CA SER A 90 -15.27 -12.46 -1.88
C SER A 90 -14.93 -11.01 -2.27
N ARG A 91 -13.97 -10.40 -1.58
CA ARG A 91 -13.48 -9.03 -1.81
C ARG A 91 -11.94 -9.02 -1.76
N PRO A 92 -11.28 -9.64 -2.75
CA PRO A 92 -9.83 -9.80 -2.73
C PRO A 92 -9.12 -8.44 -2.80
N VAL A 93 -8.30 -8.17 -1.80
CA VAL A 93 -7.37 -7.03 -1.77
C VAL A 93 -5.96 -7.59 -1.64
N ILE A 94 -5.03 -6.92 -2.30
CA ILE A 94 -3.67 -7.42 -2.55
C ILE A 94 -2.72 -6.41 -1.95
N ALA A 95 -1.71 -6.86 -1.21
CA ALA A 95 -0.63 -6.00 -0.76
C ALA A 95 0.61 -6.25 -1.62
N VAL A 96 1.11 -5.21 -2.25
CA VAL A 96 2.40 -5.23 -2.95
C VAL A 96 3.36 -4.38 -2.17
N THR A 97 4.49 -4.96 -1.79
CA THR A 97 5.50 -4.30 -0.98
C THR A 97 6.72 -3.97 -1.82
N ILE A 98 7.29 -2.79 -1.60
CA ILE A 98 8.48 -2.28 -2.27
C ILE A 98 9.46 -1.83 -1.19
N GLY A 99 10.53 -2.60 -1.02
CA GLY A 99 11.67 -2.27 -0.19
C GLY A 99 12.52 -1.18 -0.84
N LEU A 100 12.85 -0.12 -0.09
CA LEU A 100 13.82 0.88 -0.53
C LEU A 100 15.20 0.55 0.04
N LEU A 101 16.21 0.48 -0.83
CA LEU A 101 17.63 0.25 -0.46
C LEU A 101 17.88 -1.14 0.19
N ASP A 102 19.16 -1.42 0.50
CA ASP A 102 19.61 -2.70 1.05
C ASP A 102 19.30 -2.89 2.55
N ASP A 103 19.05 -1.79 3.27
CA ASP A 103 18.70 -1.80 4.70
C ASP A 103 17.22 -2.10 4.95
N ALA A 104 16.46 -2.41 3.90
CA ALA A 104 15.08 -2.84 4.07
C ALA A 104 15.02 -4.17 4.88
N ASP A 105 13.94 -4.41 5.63
CA ASP A 105 13.59 -5.74 6.12
C ASP A 105 12.74 -6.48 5.08
N PRO A 106 13.37 -7.21 4.13
CA PRO A 106 12.64 -7.89 3.07
C PRO A 106 11.77 -9.03 3.60
N ALA A 107 12.07 -9.58 4.78
CA ALA A 107 11.30 -10.68 5.35
C ALA A 107 9.92 -10.17 5.78
N THR A 108 9.88 -9.07 6.54
CA THR A 108 8.63 -8.43 6.95
C THR A 108 7.79 -8.01 5.75
N LEU A 109 8.39 -7.40 4.72
CA LEU A 109 7.69 -7.01 3.50
C LEU A 109 7.17 -8.24 2.71
N ALA A 110 7.95 -9.32 2.64
CA ALA A 110 7.52 -10.57 2.02
C ALA A 110 6.33 -11.21 2.74
N ASP A 111 6.35 -11.25 4.07
CA ASP A 111 5.26 -11.82 4.88
C ASP A 111 3.93 -11.08 4.66
N ILE A 112 3.97 -9.75 4.53
CA ILE A 112 2.80 -8.91 4.21
C ILE A 112 2.22 -9.26 2.83
N ALA A 113 3.10 -9.32 1.83
CA ALA A 113 2.72 -9.67 0.48
C ALA A 113 2.12 -11.08 0.42
N GLU A 114 2.76 -12.07 1.04
CA GLU A 114 2.31 -13.46 1.06
C GLU A 114 0.95 -13.60 1.76
N ALA A 115 0.74 -12.93 2.89
CA ALA A 115 -0.51 -12.98 3.65
C ALA A 115 -1.74 -12.57 2.82
N THR A 116 -1.56 -11.75 1.78
CA THR A 116 -2.64 -11.23 0.93
C THR A 116 -2.62 -11.77 -0.51
N GLY A 117 -1.69 -12.69 -0.81
CA GLY A 117 -1.47 -13.21 -2.17
C GLY A 117 -0.94 -12.15 -3.16
N GLY A 118 -0.17 -11.19 -2.65
CA GLY A 118 0.53 -10.18 -3.45
C GLY A 118 1.99 -10.55 -3.73
N SER A 119 2.83 -9.54 -3.92
CA SER A 119 4.25 -9.71 -4.28
C SER A 119 5.14 -8.69 -3.58
N SER A 120 6.34 -9.10 -3.19
CA SER A 120 7.36 -8.21 -2.62
C SER A 120 8.50 -7.99 -3.61
N HIS A 121 8.98 -6.75 -3.68
CA HIS A 121 10.05 -6.32 -4.57
C HIS A 121 11.02 -5.41 -3.83
N ILE A 122 12.25 -5.31 -4.33
CA ILE A 122 13.24 -4.35 -3.86
C ILE A 122 13.56 -3.42 -5.01
N ALA A 123 13.60 -2.11 -4.74
CA ALA A 123 13.96 -1.10 -5.70
C ALA A 123 15.09 -0.22 -5.14
N HIS A 124 16.17 -0.11 -5.91
CA HIS A 124 17.34 0.72 -5.59
C HIS A 124 17.31 2.05 -6.33
N THR A 125 16.46 2.17 -7.36
CA THR A 125 16.34 3.37 -8.19
C THR A 125 14.87 3.79 -8.38
N PRO A 126 14.59 5.09 -8.56
CA PRO A 126 13.24 5.56 -8.88
C PRO A 126 12.63 4.88 -10.11
N GLU A 127 13.45 4.58 -11.13
CA GLU A 127 13.01 3.90 -12.34
C GLU A 127 12.54 2.46 -12.06
N GLU A 128 13.16 1.77 -11.11
CA GLU A 128 12.74 0.44 -10.67
C GLU A 128 11.41 0.49 -9.92
N ILE A 129 11.17 1.50 -9.07
CA ILE A 129 9.88 1.68 -8.38
C ILE A 129 8.75 1.79 -9.40
N VAL A 130 8.93 2.59 -10.45
CA VAL A 130 7.92 2.75 -11.52
C VAL A 130 7.65 1.42 -12.25
N ARG A 131 8.69 0.63 -12.52
CA ARG A 131 8.54 -0.69 -13.16
C ARG A 131 7.82 -1.69 -12.27
N VAL A 132 8.18 -1.73 -10.98
CA VAL A 132 7.52 -2.59 -9.99
C VAL A 132 6.05 -2.21 -9.86
N PHE A 133 5.74 -0.92 -9.76
CA PHE A 133 4.38 -0.41 -9.72
C PHE A 133 3.58 -0.82 -10.96
N ALA A 134 4.16 -0.67 -12.16
CA ALA A 134 3.50 -1.10 -13.39
C ALA A 134 3.27 -2.63 -13.43
N THR A 135 4.25 -3.40 -12.97
CA THR A 135 4.17 -4.88 -12.91
C THR A 135 3.08 -5.33 -11.93
N ALA A 136 3.00 -4.70 -10.76
CA ALA A 136 2.01 -4.96 -9.73
C ALA A 136 0.58 -4.79 -10.24
N ILE A 137 0.33 -3.72 -11.02
CA ILE A 137 -0.98 -3.48 -11.65
C ILE A 137 -1.27 -4.55 -12.71
N GLN A 138 -0.26 -4.91 -13.51
CA GLN A 138 -0.43 -5.85 -14.62
C GLN A 138 -0.67 -7.30 -14.15
N GLN A 139 -0.06 -7.72 -13.04
CA GLN A 139 -0.23 -9.06 -12.46
C GLN A 139 -1.65 -9.34 -11.96
N ARG A 140 -2.48 -8.31 -11.71
CA ARG A 140 -3.89 -8.48 -11.33
C ARG A 140 -4.89 -8.29 -12.46
N GLY A 141 -4.51 -7.64 -13.56
CA GLY A 141 -5.37 -7.51 -14.74
C GLY A 141 -5.47 -8.77 -15.62
N GLY A 142 -4.85 -9.88 -15.21
CA GLY A 142 -4.72 -11.12 -15.99
C GLY A 142 -5.61 -12.30 -15.54
N ALA A 143 -6.64 -12.06 -14.72
CA ALA A 143 -7.58 -13.09 -14.27
C ALA A 143 -8.96 -12.95 -14.92
#